data_AF-A0A973HFL8-F1
#
_entry.id   AF-A0A973HFL8-F1
#
_cell.length_a   1.000
_cell.length_b   1.000
_cell.length_c   1.000
_cell.angle_alpha   90.00
_cell.angle_beta   90.00
_cell.angle_gamma   90.00
#
_symmetry.space_group_name_H-M   'P 1'
#
loop_
_entity.id
_entity.type
_entity.pdbx_description
1 polymer ?
#
loop_
_entity_poly.entity_id
_entity_poly.type
_entity_poly.pdbx_seq_one_letter_code
_entity_poly.pdbx_strand_id
1 'polypeptide(L)'
;MNKTVIKYGLILAALVNIGGVLTFSKLFSNTALNDADPIVMSNFGLVIIMVWGLAYFAAAMTKGNIRLLVAVFAIEKLVYVGAWVYWLTTNNLFSLYETDLFAGMFYTIYGLNDLLFMVFFIKVSMYKGTDV
;
A
#
# COMPACT_ATOMS: atom_id res chain seq x y z
N MET A 1 -7.12 7.68 -19.35
CA MET A 1 -7.07 6.28 -18.89
C MET A 1 -8.40 5.61 -19.17
N ASN A 2 -8.38 4.33 -19.52
CA ASN A 2 -9.61 3.55 -19.72
C ASN A 2 -10.29 3.30 -18.36
N LYS A 3 -11.62 3.48 -18.26
CA LYS A 3 -12.40 3.27 -17.03
C LYS A 3 -12.20 1.86 -16.45
N THR A 4 -12.14 0.85 -17.32
CA THR A 4 -11.86 -0.54 -16.93
C THR A 4 -10.50 -0.67 -16.26
N VAL A 5 -9.47 0.01 -16.80
CA VAL A 5 -8.12 0.02 -16.21
C VAL A 5 -8.12 0.73 -14.85
N ILE A 6 -8.85 1.83 -14.70
CA ILE A 6 -8.99 2.54 -13.42
C ILE A 6 -9.63 1.61 -12.37
N LYS A 7 -10.78 1.01 -12.71
CA LYS A 7 -11.52 0.13 -11.81
C LYS A 7 -10.69 -1.06 -11.36
N TYR A 8 -10.11 -1.82 -12.29
CA TYR A 8 -9.31 -2.99 -11.95
C TYR A 8 -7.98 -2.62 -11.29
N GLY A 9 -7.39 -1.47 -11.59
CA GLY A 9 -6.21 -0.97 -10.89
C GLY A 9 -6.50 -0.64 -9.42
N LEU A 10 -7.66 -0.04 -9.12
CA LEU A 10 -8.10 0.21 -7.73
C LEU A 10 -8.41 -1.09 -6.98
N ILE A 11 -9.05 -2.08 -7.65
CA ILE A 11 -9.29 -3.41 -7.07
C ILE A 11 -7.95 -4.11 -6.79
N LEU A 12 -6.99 -4.04 -7.71
CA LEU A 12 -5.67 -4.62 -7.51
C LEU A 12 -4.95 -3.95 -6.32
N ALA A 13 -5.00 -2.62 -6.21
CA ALA A 13 -4.46 -1.91 -5.05
C ALA A 13 -5.07 -2.39 -3.74
N ALA A 14 -6.40 -2.59 -3.72
CA ALA A 14 -7.10 -3.12 -2.56
C ALA A 14 -6.62 -4.53 -2.18
N LEU A 15 -6.54 -5.43 -3.16
CA LEU A 15 -6.12 -6.81 -2.97
C LEU A 15 -4.66 -6.91 -2.52
N VAL A 16 -3.77 -6.07 -3.05
CA VAL A 16 -2.36 -6.08 -2.64
C VAL A 16 -2.19 -5.56 -1.22
N ASN A 17 -2.87 -4.48 -0.83
CA ASN A 17 -2.82 -4.00 0.56
C ASN A 17 -3.34 -5.08 1.54
N ILE A 18 -4.51 -5.66 1.28
CA ILE A 18 -5.13 -6.62 2.20
C ILE A 18 -4.37 -7.96 2.17
N GLY A 19 -4.21 -8.54 0.98
CA GLY A 19 -3.54 -9.82 0.80
C GLY A 19 -2.07 -9.78 1.18
N GLY A 20 -1.36 -8.69 0.85
CA GLY A 20 0.02 -8.47 1.27
C GLY A 20 0.16 -8.45 2.79
N VAL A 21 -0.63 -7.62 3.49
CA VAL A 21 -0.62 -7.59 4.95
C VAL A 21 -0.88 -8.98 5.53
N LEU A 22 -1.96 -9.65 5.12
CA LEU A 22 -2.32 -10.96 5.68
C LEU A 22 -1.25 -12.02 5.42
N THR A 23 -0.60 -11.99 4.25
CA THR A 23 0.42 -12.96 3.86
C THR A 23 1.72 -12.74 4.62
N PHE A 24 2.28 -11.52 4.58
CA PHE A 24 3.59 -11.24 5.14
C PHE A 24 3.59 -11.08 6.67
N SER A 25 2.47 -10.65 7.26
CA SER A 25 2.28 -10.67 8.71
C SER A 25 1.93 -12.07 9.26
N LYS A 26 1.77 -13.08 8.40
CA LYS A 26 1.27 -14.41 8.77
C LYS A 26 -0.01 -14.30 9.61
N LEU A 27 -1.00 -13.57 9.11
CA LEU A 27 -2.23 -13.23 9.84
C LEU A 27 -1.95 -12.55 11.20
N PHE A 28 -1.11 -11.52 11.23
CA PHE A 28 -0.71 -10.73 12.41
C PHE A 28 0.08 -11.49 13.50
N SER A 29 0.61 -12.68 13.17
CA SER A 29 1.44 -13.47 14.09
C SER A 29 2.94 -13.25 13.90
N ASN A 30 3.37 -12.59 12.83
CA ASN A 30 4.77 -12.34 12.53
C ASN A 30 5.31 -11.13 13.30
N THR A 31 5.85 -11.37 14.51
CA THR A 31 6.40 -10.32 15.35
C THR A 31 7.63 -9.65 14.73
N ALA A 32 8.46 -10.37 13.97
CA ALA A 32 9.65 -9.81 13.34
C ALA A 32 9.34 -8.63 12.40
N LEU A 33 8.17 -8.64 11.75
CA LEU A 33 7.70 -7.54 10.91
C LEU A 33 7.36 -6.31 11.75
N ASN A 34 6.72 -6.50 12.91
CA ASN A 34 6.38 -5.43 13.84
C ASN A 34 7.63 -4.89 14.54
N ASP A 35 8.55 -5.76 14.95
CA ASP A 35 9.77 -5.40 15.67
C ASP A 35 10.72 -4.57 14.77
N ALA A 36 10.69 -4.83 13.45
CA ALA A 36 11.47 -4.07 12.48
C ALA A 36 11.03 -2.60 12.37
N ASP A 37 9.73 -2.29 12.48
CA ASP A 37 9.20 -0.92 12.55
C ASP A 37 7.94 -0.92 13.43
N PRO A 38 8.10 -0.73 14.75
CA PRO A 38 6.98 -0.83 15.69
C PRO A 38 6.01 0.33 15.60
N ILE A 39 6.31 1.38 14.82
CA ILE A 39 5.44 2.53 14.63
C ILE A 39 4.55 2.27 13.41
N VAL A 40 5.17 2.17 12.23
CA VAL A 40 4.45 2.09 10.95
C VAL A 40 3.87 0.70 10.75
N MET A 41 4.64 -0.33 11.09
CA MET A 41 4.27 -1.73 10.87
C MET A 41 3.76 -2.41 12.15
N SER A 42 3.26 -1.64 13.12
CA SER A 42 2.49 -2.18 14.24
C SER A 42 1.23 -2.91 13.77
N ASN A 43 0.63 -3.77 14.60
CA ASN A 43 -0.66 -4.38 14.29
C ASN A 43 -1.75 -3.35 13.98
N PHE A 44 -1.74 -2.20 14.67
CA PHE A 44 -2.61 -1.09 14.32
C PHE A 44 -2.32 -0.54 12.92
N GLY A 45 -1.05 -0.25 12.61
CA GLY A 45 -0.62 0.21 11.29
C GLY A 45 -1.00 -0.76 10.16
N LEU A 46 -0.77 -2.06 10.36
CA LEU A 46 -1.17 -3.12 9.42
C LEU A 46 -2.69 -3.15 9.19
N VAL A 47 -3.49 -2.99 10.24
CA VAL A 47 -4.95 -2.87 10.10
C VAL A 47 -5.32 -1.62 9.29
N ILE A 48 -4.66 -0.49 9.53
CA ILE A 48 -4.88 0.73 8.76
C ILE A 48 -4.53 0.54 7.27
N ILE A 49 -3.45 -0.19 6.94
CA ILE A 49 -3.13 -0.54 5.54
C ILE A 49 -4.28 -1.32 4.89
N MET A 50 -4.88 -2.28 5.61
CA MET A 50 -6.06 -3.00 5.12
C MET A 50 -7.28 -2.10 4.96
N VAL A 51 -7.53 -1.17 5.90
CA VAL A 51 -8.62 -0.18 5.81
C VAL A 51 -8.44 0.70 4.57
N TRP A 52 -7.22 1.13 4.25
CA TRP A 52 -6.94 1.82 2.98
C TRP A 52 -7.21 0.93 1.77
N GLY A 53 -6.87 -0.35 1.85
CA GLY A 53 -7.26 -1.33 0.82
C GLY A 53 -8.77 -1.36 0.58
N LEU A 54 -9.57 -1.38 1.66
CA LEU A 54 -11.03 -1.28 1.58
C LEU A 54 -11.49 0.06 0.99
N ALA A 55 -10.82 1.17 1.32
CA ALA A 55 -11.13 2.48 0.74
C ALA A 55 -10.90 2.51 -0.78
N TYR A 56 -9.82 1.88 -1.28
CA TYR A 56 -9.58 1.76 -2.71
C TYR A 56 -10.64 0.90 -3.40
N PHE A 57 -11.05 -0.21 -2.76
CA PHE A 57 -12.12 -1.05 -3.27
C PHE A 57 -13.45 -0.29 -3.34
N ALA A 58 -13.80 0.46 -2.29
CA ALA A 58 -14.98 1.31 -2.27
C ALA A 58 -14.94 2.36 -3.39
N ALA A 59 -13.79 2.99 -3.63
CA ALA A 59 -13.60 3.92 -4.74
C ALA A 59 -13.81 3.23 -6.10
N ALA A 60 -13.38 1.98 -6.26
CA ALA A 60 -13.59 1.20 -7.49
C ALA A 60 -15.06 0.88 -7.79
N MET A 61 -15.92 0.90 -6.76
CA MET A 61 -17.36 0.64 -6.87
C MET A 61 -18.19 1.92 -6.90
N THR A 62 -17.58 3.06 -6.60
CA THR A 62 -18.24 4.36 -6.61
C THR A 62 -18.50 4.80 -8.05
N LYS A 63 -19.72 5.24 -8.32
CA LYS A 63 -20.08 5.89 -9.58
C LYS A 63 -19.86 7.39 -9.43
N GLY A 64 -19.26 8.01 -10.45
CA GLY A 64 -19.05 9.46 -10.47
C GLY A 64 -17.60 9.87 -10.36
N ASN A 65 -17.36 11.11 -9.97
CA ASN A 65 -16.03 11.70 -9.92
C ASN A 65 -15.29 11.33 -8.62
N ILE A 66 -14.25 10.49 -8.73
CA ILE A 66 -13.38 10.07 -7.63
C ILE A 66 -12.02 10.79 -7.60
N ARG A 67 -11.78 11.80 -8.42
CA ARG A 67 -10.42 12.36 -8.62
C ARG A 67 -9.75 12.85 -7.34
N LEU A 68 -10.49 13.59 -6.51
CA LEU A 68 -9.96 14.11 -5.26
C LEU A 68 -9.72 12.98 -4.25
N LEU A 69 -10.60 11.98 -4.21
CA LEU A 69 -10.43 10.80 -3.37
C LEU A 69 -9.14 10.06 -3.74
N VAL A 70 -8.90 9.85 -5.03
CA VAL A 70 -7.69 9.16 -5.50
C VAL A 70 -6.43 10.03 -5.32
N ALA A 71 -6.55 11.35 -5.34
CA ALA A 71 -5.44 12.24 -4.97
C ALA A 71 -5.03 12.06 -3.49
N VAL A 72 -5.99 11.86 -2.58
CA VAL A 72 -5.69 11.53 -1.18
C VAL A 72 -4.97 10.19 -1.07
N PHE A 73 -5.35 9.18 -1.85
CA PHE A 73 -4.64 7.90 -1.88
C PHE A 73 -3.19 8.04 -2.36
N ALA A 74 -2.91 8.94 -3.32
CA ALA A 74 -1.54 9.22 -3.72
C ALA A 74 -0.70 9.82 -2.58
N ILE A 75 -1.28 10.72 -1.79
CA ILE A 75 -0.59 11.30 -0.61
C ILE A 75 -0.32 10.21 0.43
N GLU A 76 -1.30 9.35 0.71
CA GLU A 76 -1.11 8.23 1.62
C GLU A 76 0.04 7.30 1.15
N LYS A 77 0.07 6.92 -0.12
CA LYS A 77 1.19 6.12 -0.67
C LYS A 77 2.53 6.84 -0.57
N LEU A 78 2.59 8.16 -0.78
CA LEU A 78 3.82 8.93 -0.61
C LEU A 78 4.36 8.83 0.83
N VAL A 79 3.48 8.87 1.83
CA VAL A 79 3.88 8.73 3.25
C VAL A 79 4.51 7.35 3.49
N TYR A 80 3.92 6.26 2.98
CA TYR A 80 4.51 4.92 3.12
C TYR A 80 5.83 4.76 2.34
N VAL A 81 5.94 5.33 1.14
CA VAL A 81 7.21 5.36 0.38
C VAL A 81 8.29 6.10 1.17
N GLY A 82 7.95 7.24 1.78
CA GLY A 82 8.87 8.00 2.63
C GLY A 82 9.34 7.19 3.84
N ALA A 83 8.40 6.55 4.56
CA ALA A 83 8.71 5.67 5.68
C ALA A 83 9.63 4.51 5.27
N TRP A 84 9.35 3.90 4.11
CA TRP A 84 10.16 2.81 3.56
C TRP A 84 11.59 3.22 3.22
N VAL A 85 11.75 4.34 2.51
CA VAL A 85 13.09 4.87 2.17
C VAL A 85 13.85 5.23 3.44
N TYR A 86 13.18 5.84 4.41
CA TYR A 86 13.79 6.13 5.71
C TYR A 86 14.24 4.84 6.40
N TRP A 87 13.39 3.81 6.43
CA TRP A 87 13.73 2.52 7.03
C TRP A 87 14.94 1.87 6.35
N LEU A 88 14.95 1.80 5.01
CA LEU A 88 16.06 1.20 4.25
C LEU A 88 17.39 1.94 4.39
N THR A 89 17.36 3.24 4.65
CA THR A 89 18.58 4.05 4.83
C THR A 89 19.11 4.03 6.26
N THR A 90 18.31 3.56 7.22
CA THR A 90 18.66 3.54 8.65
C THR A 90 18.77 2.14 9.26
N ASN A 91 18.32 1.11 8.55
CA ASN A 91 18.31 -0.28 9.01
C ASN A 91 18.98 -1.22 8.00
N ASN A 92 19.24 -2.46 8.44
CA ASN A 92 19.83 -3.49 7.59
C ASN A 92 18.78 -4.51 7.14
N LEU A 93 18.43 -4.46 5.86
CA LEU A 93 17.48 -5.39 5.24
C LEU A 93 17.96 -6.85 5.27
N PHE A 94 19.26 -7.10 5.08
CA PHE A 94 19.81 -8.46 5.09
C PHE A 94 19.66 -9.13 6.46
N SER A 95 19.92 -8.38 7.54
CA SER A 95 19.69 -8.88 8.91
C SER A 95 18.22 -9.21 9.17
N LEU A 96 17.28 -8.47 8.56
CA LEU A 96 15.86 -8.79 8.65
C LEU A 96 15.52 -10.08 7.90
N TYR A 97 16.11 -10.31 6.73
CA TYR A 97 15.98 -11.58 6.00
C TYR A 97 16.50 -12.79 6.77
N GLU A 98 17.59 -12.63 7.52
CA GLU A 98 18.13 -13.67 8.40
C GLU A 98 17.19 -13.95 9.59
N THR A 99 16.47 -12.93 10.06
CA THR A 99 15.51 -13.05 11.17
C THR A 99 14.19 -13.69 10.74
N ASP A 100 13.57 -13.20 9.67
CA ASP A 100 12.34 -13.77 9.12
C ASP A 100 12.23 -13.47 7.61
N LEU A 101 12.07 -14.53 6.82
CA LEU A 101 11.98 -14.44 5.37
C LEU A 101 10.79 -13.59 4.90
N PHE A 102 9.62 -13.69 5.55
CA PHE A 102 8.43 -12.94 5.14
C PHE A 102 8.56 -11.45 5.45
N ALA A 103 9.13 -11.11 6.61
CA ALA A 103 9.44 -9.73 6.96
C ALA A 103 10.47 -9.14 5.98
N GLY A 104 11.56 -9.86 5.68
CA GLY A 104 12.55 -9.44 4.68
C GLY A 104 11.92 -9.21 3.30
N MET A 105 11.11 -10.16 2.82
CA MET A 105 10.37 -9.99 1.55
C MET A 105 9.46 -8.78 1.57
N PHE A 106 8.70 -8.57 2.63
CA PHE A 106 7.81 -7.43 2.78
C PHE A 106 8.57 -6.11 2.66
N TYR A 107 9.64 -5.93 3.45
CA TYR A 107 10.48 -4.73 3.43
C TYR A 107 11.27 -4.53 2.13
N THR A 108 11.41 -5.55 1.30
CA THR A 108 11.96 -5.38 -0.05
C THR A 108 10.94 -4.76 -1.01
N ILE A 109 9.67 -5.15 -0.92
CA ILE A 109 8.70 -4.88 -2.00
C ILE A 109 7.62 -3.85 -1.64
N TYR A 110 7.30 -3.64 -0.35
CA TYR A 110 6.10 -2.84 -0.01
C TYR A 110 6.22 -1.39 -0.49
N GLY A 111 7.37 -0.75 -0.31
CA GLY A 111 7.53 0.64 -0.75
C GLY A 111 7.64 0.79 -2.27
N LEU A 112 8.22 -0.18 -2.97
CA LEU A 112 8.18 -0.19 -4.45
C LEU A 112 6.74 -0.35 -4.96
N ASN A 113 5.97 -1.24 -4.34
CA ASN A 113 4.55 -1.41 -4.61
C ASN A 113 3.77 -0.11 -4.37
N ASP A 114 4.00 0.54 -3.24
CA ASP A 114 3.35 1.81 -2.90
C ASP A 114 3.72 2.93 -3.86
N LEU A 115 4.97 2.99 -4.32
CA LEU A 115 5.41 3.94 -5.34
C LEU A 115 4.68 3.73 -6.68
N LEU A 116 4.51 2.48 -7.11
CA LEU A 116 3.78 2.15 -8.34
C LEU A 116 2.31 2.57 -8.23
N PHE A 117 1.66 2.28 -7.11
CA PHE A 117 0.28 2.69 -6.87
C PHE A 117 0.13 4.20 -6.69
N MET A 118 1.10 4.88 -6.09
CA MET A 118 1.14 6.34 -6.02
C MET A 118 1.11 6.96 -7.42
N VAL A 119 1.99 6.51 -8.31
CA VAL A 119 2.03 6.98 -9.71
C VAL A 119 0.72 6.68 -10.43
N PHE A 120 0.15 5.49 -10.20
CA PHE A 120 -1.17 5.15 -10.73
C PHE A 120 -2.25 6.11 -10.23
N PHE A 121 -2.31 6.37 -8.92
CA PHE A 121 -3.29 7.28 -8.31
C PHE A 121 -3.15 8.72 -8.81
N ILE A 122 -1.92 9.22 -8.95
CA ILE A 122 -1.66 10.54 -9.57
C ILE A 122 -2.25 10.58 -10.98
N LYS A 123 -1.96 9.57 -11.82
CA LYS A 123 -2.48 9.51 -13.20
C LYS A 123 -4.01 9.45 -13.24
N VAL A 124 -4.65 8.73 -12.32
CA VAL A 124 -6.12 8.68 -12.19
C VAL A 124 -6.68 10.03 -11.75
N SER A 125 -6.06 10.69 -10.77
CA SER A 125 -6.54 11.98 -10.24
C SER A 125 -6.51 13.10 -11.30
N MET A 126 -5.55 13.06 -12.22
CA MET A 126 -5.42 14.02 -13.32
C MET A 126 -6.35 13.71 -14.50
N TYR A 127 -7.03 12.56 -14.51
CA TYR A 127 -7.78 12.10 -15.66
C TYR A 127 -9.12 12.85 -15.87
N LYS A 128 -9.13 13.68 -16.93
CA LYS A 128 -10.23 14.34 -17.68
C LYS A 128 -11.64 13.70 -17.75
N GLY A 129 -11.77 12.38 -17.62
CA GLY A 129 -13.05 11.69 -17.84
C GLY A 129 -14.10 12.09 -16.79
N THR A 130 -15.33 12.35 -17.22
CA THR A 130 -16.38 12.94 -16.38
C THR A 130 -16.83 12.06 -15.23
N ASP A 131 -16.76 10.73 -15.35
CA ASP A 131 -17.18 9.80 -14.29
C ASP A 131 -16.43 8.48 -14.41
N VAL A 132 -16.18 7.79 -13.29
CA VAL A 132 -15.85 6.35 -13.28
C VAL A 132 -17.14 5.56 -13.49
#